data_AF-A0A8J4BP50-F1
#
_entry.id   AF-A0A8J4BP50-F1
#
_cell.length_a   1.000
_cell.length_b   1.000
_cell.length_c   1.000
_cell.angle_alpha   90.00
_cell.angle_beta   90.00
_cell.angle_gamma   90.00
#
_symmetry.space_group_name_H-M   'P 1'
#
loop_
_entity.id
_entity.type
_entity.pdbx_description
1 polymer ?
#
loop_
_entity_poly.entity_id
_entity_poly.type
_entity_poly.pdbx_seq_one_letter_code
_entity_poly.pdbx_strand_id
1 'polypeptide(L)'
;MSTKSSQPNHLIVLIHGLADTLHAWDNCINELRKIEPSDFLLHASGVNGRFRTHDGFDECGKRLANEIRGLVHQQTHLTKLSVIGHSMGGMIARYALGILFNPVDGNVCGLKPIHFITLATPHLGLTVDDGPGQVPFVAWAGNIPLLGPSVKSALQGMGHWVARTVFRGTGRHFLALDGGPGELPLLMLMAMDAPDKDQYFYSALAAFTSRACYGNVGRDHWVSWENATIRSTEDLPNIPPDVVHEGRGVVRADPPDAGLSPALLLAYSAEAAVDSAIGAHPLMAAATASGAISREGECSKILQRPVAASIAASSTRAGDGAAAGTTGAYANIEGAESGFAALQSALPSGIAAGQAAEAEALERAVEGAMESPAQVVEFALERLRRLPWRRVDVSFAGAHLGSAHNNIQATRWTNRVGFSVLEHVRGHLTVRAGEGLQAEG
;
A
#
# COMPACT_ATOMS: atom_id res chain seq x y z
N MET A 1 8.19 6.34 -38.20
CA MET A 1 7.88 4.92 -37.89
C MET A 1 6.64 4.90 -37.02
N SER A 2 5.76 3.91 -37.15
CA SER A 2 4.55 3.83 -36.31
C SER A 2 4.87 3.15 -34.99
N THR A 3 4.92 3.91 -33.90
CA THR A 3 5.03 3.38 -32.54
C THR A 3 3.73 2.68 -32.15
N LYS A 4 3.76 1.35 -31.97
CA LYS A 4 2.66 0.64 -31.33
C LYS A 4 2.54 1.17 -29.89
N SER A 5 1.41 1.74 -29.51
CA SER A 5 1.08 1.93 -28.09
C SER A 5 0.96 0.54 -27.45
N SER A 6 1.84 0.22 -26.50
CA SER A 6 1.71 -0.98 -25.67
C SER A 6 0.44 -0.90 -24.82
N GLN A 7 -0.21 -2.04 -24.58
CA GLN A 7 -1.30 -2.12 -23.62
C GLN A 7 -0.74 -1.95 -22.19
N PRO A 8 -1.44 -1.23 -21.30
CA PRO A 8 -0.95 -0.96 -19.95
C PRO A 8 -0.89 -2.23 -19.10
N ASN A 9 0.31 -2.56 -18.60
CA ASN A 9 0.55 -3.78 -17.82
C ASN A 9 0.39 -3.60 -16.30
N HIS A 10 -0.05 -2.42 -15.85
CA HIS A 10 -0.16 -2.05 -14.45
C HIS A 10 -1.59 -1.67 -14.08
N LEU A 11 -2.25 -2.49 -13.27
CA LEU A 11 -3.59 -2.23 -12.75
C LEU A 11 -3.53 -1.32 -11.52
N ILE A 12 -4.25 -0.20 -11.54
CA ILE A 12 -4.52 0.62 -10.34
C ILE A 12 -5.98 0.42 -9.95
N VAL A 13 -6.22 -0.20 -8.79
CA VAL A 13 -7.55 -0.37 -8.21
C VAL A 13 -7.84 0.75 -7.22
N LEU A 14 -8.98 1.42 -7.35
CA LEU A 14 -9.42 2.49 -6.46
C LEU A 14 -10.68 2.05 -5.67
N ILE A 15 -10.65 2.15 -4.33
CA ILE A 15 -11.67 1.57 -3.43
C ILE A 15 -12.25 2.66 -2.52
N HIS A 16 -13.56 2.93 -2.68
CA HIS A 16 -14.26 4.02 -2.00
C HIS A 16 -14.54 3.74 -0.51
N GLY A 17 -14.83 4.82 0.25
CA GLY A 17 -15.24 4.76 1.65
C GLY A 17 -16.68 4.29 1.90
N LEU A 18 -17.09 4.36 3.17
CA LEU A 18 -18.43 3.96 3.65
C LEU A 18 -19.55 4.71 2.90
N ALA A 19 -20.59 3.99 2.51
CA ALA A 19 -21.79 4.45 1.81
C ALA A 19 -21.61 5.18 0.46
N ASP A 20 -20.39 5.38 -0.03
CA ASP A 20 -20.13 6.04 -1.32
C ASP A 20 -20.14 5.05 -2.52
N THR A 21 -19.58 5.46 -3.65
CA THR A 21 -19.65 4.81 -4.96
C THR A 21 -18.35 5.02 -5.74
N LEU A 22 -18.18 4.34 -6.89
CA LEU A 22 -17.03 4.56 -7.78
C LEU A 22 -16.82 6.03 -8.18
N HIS A 23 -17.88 6.84 -8.26
CA HIS A 23 -17.84 8.27 -8.62
C HIS A 23 -17.16 9.17 -7.58
N ALA A 24 -16.90 8.64 -6.38
CA ALA A 24 -15.99 9.27 -5.44
C ALA A 24 -14.61 9.55 -6.07
N TRP A 25 -14.17 8.68 -6.99
CA TRP A 25 -12.88 8.73 -7.66
C TRP A 25 -12.85 9.53 -8.97
N ASP A 26 -13.95 10.13 -9.44
CA ASP A 26 -14.00 10.81 -10.75
C ASP A 26 -12.85 11.84 -10.94
N ASN A 27 -12.55 12.64 -9.91
CA ASN A 27 -11.43 13.60 -9.94
C ASN A 27 -10.05 12.92 -9.91
N CYS A 28 -9.88 11.89 -9.08
CA CYS A 28 -8.63 11.12 -9.01
C CYS A 28 -8.32 10.45 -10.36
N ILE A 29 -9.32 9.84 -11.01
CA ILE A 29 -9.17 9.25 -12.34
C ILE A 29 -8.77 10.31 -13.37
N ASN A 30 -9.37 11.50 -13.32
CA ASN A 30 -9.02 12.59 -14.23
C ASN A 30 -7.62 13.19 -13.96
N GLU A 31 -7.14 13.15 -12.71
CA GLU A 31 -5.76 13.51 -12.38
C GLU A 31 -4.76 12.45 -12.87
N LEU A 32 -5.00 11.17 -12.56
CA LEU A 32 -4.11 10.06 -12.95
C LEU A 32 -4.04 9.86 -14.47
N ARG A 33 -5.08 10.22 -15.22
CA ARG A 33 -5.08 10.31 -16.69
C ARG A 33 -4.16 11.37 -17.28
N LYS A 34 -3.49 12.20 -16.46
CA LYS A 34 -2.39 13.08 -16.89
C LYS A 34 -1.03 12.35 -16.96
N ILE A 35 -0.92 11.12 -16.47
CA ILE A 35 0.21 10.23 -16.78
C ILE A 35 -0.07 9.56 -18.14
N GLU A 36 0.96 9.07 -18.82
CA GLU A 36 0.83 8.49 -20.16
C GLU A 36 -0.20 7.34 -20.20
N PRO A 37 -1.17 7.35 -21.14
CA PRO A 37 -2.22 6.32 -21.22
C PRO A 37 -1.73 4.89 -21.49
N SER A 38 -0.45 4.71 -21.82
CA SER A 38 0.22 3.42 -21.97
C SER A 38 0.56 2.74 -20.65
N ASP A 39 0.51 3.46 -19.53
CA ASP A 39 1.21 3.03 -18.31
C ASP A 39 0.27 2.29 -17.36
N PHE A 40 -0.97 2.77 -17.22
CA PHE A 40 -1.90 2.30 -16.18
C PHE A 40 -3.30 1.97 -16.69
N LEU A 41 -3.82 0.81 -16.28
CA LEU A 41 -5.23 0.47 -16.33
C LEU A 41 -5.89 0.93 -15.02
N LEU A 42 -6.69 1.99 -15.07
CA LEU A 42 -7.40 2.53 -13.90
C LEU A 42 -8.76 1.84 -13.71
N HIS A 43 -8.99 1.22 -12.55
CA HIS A 43 -10.26 0.58 -12.19
C HIS A 43 -10.81 1.09 -10.84
N ALA A 44 -11.88 1.89 -10.86
CA ALA A 44 -12.60 2.25 -9.64
C ALA A 44 -13.64 1.17 -9.31
N SER A 45 -13.44 0.47 -8.19
CA SER A 45 -14.33 -0.59 -7.73
C SER A 45 -15.73 -0.04 -7.44
N GLY A 46 -16.74 -0.68 -8.02
CA GLY A 46 -18.16 -0.42 -7.73
C GLY A 46 -18.82 -1.51 -6.89
N VAL A 47 -18.13 -2.62 -6.61
CA VAL A 47 -18.76 -3.86 -6.11
C VAL A 47 -19.43 -3.70 -4.74
N ASN A 48 -18.89 -2.79 -3.91
CA ASN A 48 -19.35 -2.49 -2.56
C ASN A 48 -20.19 -1.20 -2.46
N GLY A 49 -20.62 -0.62 -3.59
CA GLY A 49 -21.29 0.68 -3.63
C GLY A 49 -22.54 0.80 -2.73
N ARG A 50 -22.71 2.00 -2.14
CA ARG A 50 -23.83 2.38 -1.26
C ARG A 50 -23.93 1.45 -0.05
N PHE A 51 -25.13 0.95 0.25
CA PHE A 51 -25.44 0.17 1.45
C PHE A 51 -24.65 -1.15 1.59
N ARG A 52 -24.06 -1.68 0.52
CA ARG A 52 -23.20 -2.88 0.57
C ARG A 52 -21.96 -2.68 1.45
N THR A 53 -21.50 -1.44 1.64
CA THR A 53 -20.45 -1.11 2.62
C THR A 53 -20.82 -1.41 4.08
N HIS A 54 -22.08 -1.73 4.41
CA HIS A 54 -22.45 -2.11 5.79
C HIS A 54 -22.22 -3.60 6.10
N ASP A 55 -21.93 -4.43 5.11
CA ASP A 55 -21.88 -5.89 5.31
C ASP A 55 -20.69 -6.36 6.16
N GLY A 56 -19.55 -5.67 6.11
CA GLY A 56 -18.30 -6.00 6.81
C GLY A 56 -17.06 -5.72 5.96
N PHE A 57 -15.87 -5.56 6.57
CA PHE A 57 -14.62 -5.45 5.79
C PHE A 57 -14.30 -6.75 5.06
N ASP A 58 -14.64 -7.88 5.69
CA ASP A 58 -14.43 -9.22 5.19
C ASP A 58 -15.33 -9.52 3.98
N GLU A 59 -16.65 -9.29 4.07
CA GLU A 59 -17.58 -9.47 2.94
C GLU A 59 -17.32 -8.47 1.83
N CYS A 60 -16.99 -7.22 2.16
CA CYS A 60 -16.54 -6.26 1.15
C CYS A 60 -15.22 -6.68 0.49
N GLY A 61 -14.29 -7.25 1.26
CA GLY A 61 -12.98 -7.69 0.81
C GLY A 61 -13.04 -8.97 -0.04
N LYS A 62 -13.88 -9.95 0.33
CA LYS A 62 -14.23 -11.14 -0.48
C LYS A 62 -14.79 -10.71 -1.84
N ARG A 63 -15.70 -9.73 -1.87
CA ARG A 63 -16.24 -9.18 -3.12
C ARG A 63 -15.20 -8.45 -3.96
N LEU A 64 -14.36 -7.62 -3.35
CA LEU A 64 -13.25 -6.93 -4.04
C LEU A 64 -12.20 -7.92 -4.58
N ALA A 65 -11.86 -8.97 -3.83
CA ALA A 65 -10.92 -9.99 -4.27
C ALA A 65 -11.42 -10.75 -5.50
N ASN A 66 -12.73 -11.03 -5.56
CA ASN A 66 -13.35 -11.66 -6.73
C ASN A 66 -13.46 -10.71 -7.94
N GLU A 67 -13.65 -9.40 -7.71
CA GLU A 67 -13.54 -8.37 -8.77
C GLU A 67 -12.12 -8.33 -9.36
N ILE A 68 -11.09 -8.33 -8.51
CA ILE A 68 -9.67 -8.35 -8.93
C ILE A 68 -9.33 -9.64 -9.69
N ARG A 69 -9.74 -10.82 -9.19
CA ARG A 69 -9.60 -12.11 -9.91
C ARG A 69 -10.22 -12.05 -11.32
N GLY A 70 -11.41 -11.46 -11.43
CA GLY A 70 -12.09 -11.26 -12.72
C GLY A 70 -11.31 -10.36 -13.67
N LEU A 71 -10.77 -9.24 -13.18
CA LEU A 71 -9.95 -8.32 -13.98
C LEU A 71 -8.67 -8.99 -14.48
N VAL A 72 -7.91 -9.68 -13.61
CA VAL A 72 -6.67 -10.36 -13.98
C VAL A 72 -6.92 -11.49 -15.00
N HIS A 73 -7.99 -12.27 -14.81
CA HIS A 73 -8.36 -13.33 -15.74
C HIS A 73 -8.75 -12.80 -17.13
N GLN A 74 -9.37 -11.63 -17.21
CA GLN A 74 -9.74 -10.97 -18.48
C GLN A 74 -8.56 -10.24 -19.14
N GLN A 75 -7.62 -9.72 -18.35
CA GLN A 75 -6.52 -8.88 -18.81
C GLN A 75 -5.17 -9.55 -18.51
N THR A 76 -4.90 -10.68 -19.18
CA THR A 76 -3.73 -11.55 -18.96
C THR A 76 -2.37 -10.91 -19.27
N HIS A 77 -2.34 -9.66 -19.77
CA HIS A 77 -1.13 -8.85 -19.96
C HIS A 77 -0.77 -8.00 -18.73
N LEU A 78 -1.63 -7.95 -17.70
CA LEU A 78 -1.31 -7.32 -16.43
C LEU A 78 -0.21 -8.10 -15.70
N THR A 79 0.76 -7.35 -15.15
CA THR A 79 1.91 -7.89 -14.39
C THR A 79 2.16 -7.14 -13.09
N LYS A 80 1.59 -5.94 -12.92
CA LYS A 80 1.77 -5.07 -11.77
C LYS A 80 0.42 -4.66 -11.17
N LEU A 81 0.36 -4.52 -9.85
CA LEU A 81 -0.80 -4.04 -9.09
C LEU A 81 -0.44 -2.79 -8.29
N SER A 82 -1.38 -1.84 -8.20
CA SER A 82 -1.39 -0.81 -7.17
C SER A 82 -2.80 -0.54 -6.70
N VAL A 83 -2.90 0.00 -5.49
CA VAL A 83 -4.15 0.08 -4.73
C VAL A 83 -4.25 1.44 -4.08
N ILE A 84 -5.38 2.12 -4.27
CA ILE A 84 -5.71 3.40 -3.64
C ILE A 84 -7.01 3.25 -2.85
N GLY A 85 -6.91 3.20 -1.52
CA GLY A 85 -8.06 3.15 -0.62
C GLY A 85 -8.40 4.53 -0.06
N HIS A 86 -9.69 4.89 -0.02
CA HIS A 86 -10.18 6.02 0.77
C HIS A 86 -10.98 5.53 1.97
N SER A 87 -10.69 6.06 3.16
CA SER A 87 -11.45 5.74 4.38
C SER A 87 -11.52 4.22 4.58
N MET A 88 -12.72 3.67 4.83
CA MET A 88 -13.04 2.25 4.86
C MET A 88 -12.45 1.43 3.70
N GLY A 89 -12.34 2.01 2.50
CA GLY A 89 -11.80 1.33 1.32
C GLY A 89 -10.37 0.82 1.47
N GLY A 90 -9.55 1.45 2.32
CA GLY A 90 -8.22 0.95 2.67
C GLY A 90 -8.23 -0.30 3.56
N MET A 91 -9.27 -0.48 4.40
CA MET A 91 -9.47 -1.68 5.21
C MET A 91 -10.03 -2.83 4.37
N ILE A 92 -11.02 -2.53 3.50
CA ILE A 92 -11.53 -3.47 2.49
C ILE A 92 -10.37 -3.96 1.59
N ALA A 93 -9.47 -3.06 1.20
CA ALA A 93 -8.29 -3.40 0.42
C ALA A 93 -7.32 -4.30 1.19
N ARG A 94 -6.96 -3.97 2.45
CA ARG A 94 -6.09 -4.84 3.28
C ARG A 94 -6.63 -6.26 3.39
N TYR A 95 -7.94 -6.41 3.61
CA TYR A 95 -8.58 -7.73 3.64
C TYR A 95 -8.44 -8.46 2.29
N ALA A 96 -8.85 -7.80 1.18
CA ALA A 96 -8.82 -8.39 -0.15
C ALA A 96 -7.40 -8.80 -0.59
N LEU A 97 -6.39 -8.01 -0.22
CA LEU A 97 -4.99 -8.29 -0.50
C LEU A 97 -4.49 -9.53 0.25
N GLY A 98 -4.81 -9.67 1.54
CA GLY A 98 -4.41 -10.83 2.36
C GLY A 98 -4.99 -12.16 1.89
N ILE A 99 -6.17 -12.17 1.25
CA ILE A 99 -6.80 -13.37 0.66
C ILE A 99 -6.53 -13.54 -0.85
N LEU A 100 -5.62 -12.75 -1.40
CA LEU A 100 -5.12 -12.83 -2.78
C LEU A 100 -3.60 -13.03 -2.87
N PHE A 101 -2.89 -12.88 -1.76
CA PHE A 101 -1.44 -12.99 -1.71
C PHE A 101 -0.98 -14.44 -1.72
N ASN A 102 0.04 -14.71 -2.52
CA ASN A 102 0.72 -16.00 -2.58
C ASN A 102 2.08 -15.90 -1.89
N PRO A 103 2.33 -16.61 -0.77
CA PRO A 103 3.60 -16.55 -0.05
C PRO A 103 4.77 -17.18 -0.83
N VAL A 104 4.51 -17.97 -1.90
CA VAL A 104 5.54 -18.65 -2.68
C VAL A 104 6.27 -17.70 -3.64
N ASP A 105 5.58 -16.71 -4.21
CA ASP A 105 6.13 -15.77 -5.19
C ASP A 105 6.05 -14.29 -4.77
N GLY A 106 5.36 -13.98 -3.67
CA GLY A 106 5.17 -12.63 -3.17
C GLY A 106 4.19 -11.78 -4.00
N ASN A 107 3.43 -12.39 -4.91
CA ASN A 107 2.48 -11.70 -5.76
C ASN A 107 1.07 -11.67 -5.13
N VAL A 108 0.27 -10.71 -5.58
CA VAL A 108 -1.15 -10.60 -5.25
C VAL A 108 -1.96 -10.94 -6.50
N CYS A 109 -2.71 -12.05 -6.47
CA CYS A 109 -3.44 -12.56 -7.62
C CYS A 109 -2.56 -12.77 -8.87
N GLY A 110 -1.28 -13.10 -8.69
CA GLY A 110 -0.29 -13.22 -9.77
C GLY A 110 0.27 -11.89 -10.29
N LEU A 111 -0.12 -10.74 -9.72
CA LEU A 111 0.43 -9.42 -10.03
C LEU A 111 1.48 -8.98 -8.99
N LYS A 112 2.56 -8.36 -9.44
CA LYS A 112 3.58 -7.78 -8.57
C LYS A 112 3.05 -6.54 -7.83
N PRO A 113 3.03 -6.50 -6.49
CA PRO A 113 2.50 -5.36 -5.74
C PRO A 113 3.48 -4.15 -5.71
N ILE A 114 3.09 -3.03 -6.34
CA ILE A 114 3.96 -1.85 -6.51
C ILE A 114 3.67 -0.77 -5.46
N HIS A 115 2.50 -0.14 -5.48
CA HIS A 115 2.12 0.93 -4.55
C HIS A 115 0.82 0.61 -3.79
N PHE A 116 0.86 0.72 -2.46
CA PHE A 116 -0.32 0.73 -1.59
C PHE A 116 -0.49 2.14 -1.01
N ILE A 117 -1.58 2.82 -1.37
CA ILE A 117 -1.85 4.21 -1.00
C ILE A 117 -3.18 4.29 -0.24
N THR A 118 -3.20 5.02 0.87
CA THR A 118 -4.44 5.22 1.66
C THR A 118 -4.68 6.68 2.01
N LEU A 119 -5.94 7.11 1.91
CA LEU A 119 -6.42 8.47 2.14
C LEU A 119 -7.43 8.47 3.30
N ALA A 120 -7.05 9.00 4.47
CA ALA A 120 -7.85 9.02 5.69
C ALA A 120 -8.39 7.63 6.10
N THR A 121 -7.62 6.56 5.85
CA THR A 121 -8.01 5.19 6.24
C THR A 121 -7.76 4.97 7.73
N PRO A 122 -8.76 4.49 8.49
CA PRO A 122 -8.60 4.12 9.89
C PRO A 122 -7.91 2.75 10.00
N HIS A 123 -6.59 2.72 9.86
CA HIS A 123 -5.77 1.51 9.89
C HIS A 123 -5.82 0.73 11.20
N LEU A 124 -6.16 1.41 12.29
CA LEU A 124 -6.25 0.90 13.66
C LEU A 124 -7.72 0.66 14.08
N GLY A 125 -8.65 0.56 13.12
CA GLY A 125 -10.08 0.57 13.43
C GLY A 125 -10.51 1.92 14.02
N LEU A 126 -11.51 1.92 14.90
CA LEU A 126 -12.04 3.10 15.59
C LEU A 126 -12.39 2.74 17.04
N THR A 127 -12.27 3.66 17.99
CA THR A 127 -12.80 3.49 19.36
C THR A 127 -13.46 4.77 19.91
N VAL A 128 -14.20 4.62 21.01
CA VAL A 128 -14.75 5.70 21.85
C VAL A 128 -13.84 6.04 23.04
N ASP A 129 -12.81 5.23 23.28
CA ASP A 129 -11.76 5.47 24.28
C ASP A 129 -10.76 6.52 23.80
N ASP A 130 -9.92 7.05 24.69
CA ASP A 130 -8.85 7.99 24.33
C ASP A 130 -7.61 7.25 23.84
N GLY A 131 -6.98 7.74 22.77
CA GLY A 131 -5.80 7.13 22.16
C GLY A 131 -5.84 7.14 20.62
N PRO A 132 -4.86 6.52 19.93
CA PRO A 132 -4.71 6.59 18.48
C PRO A 132 -5.97 6.21 17.71
N GLY A 133 -6.71 5.19 18.15
CA GLY A 133 -7.95 4.75 17.49
C GLY A 133 -9.17 5.66 17.65
N GLN A 134 -9.13 6.72 18.46
CA GLN A 134 -10.33 7.48 18.83
C GLN A 134 -11.03 8.13 17.63
N VAL A 135 -12.37 8.01 17.56
CA VAL A 135 -13.21 8.78 16.63
C VAL A 135 -13.18 10.26 17.03
N PRO A 136 -12.64 11.20 16.23
CA PRO A 136 -12.44 12.58 16.71
C PRO A 136 -13.74 13.34 16.99
N PHE A 137 -14.88 12.92 16.45
CA PHE A 137 -16.20 13.42 16.84
C PHE A 137 -16.50 13.17 18.34
N VAL A 138 -16.04 12.06 18.92
CA VAL A 138 -16.21 11.76 20.36
C VAL A 138 -15.35 12.69 21.21
N ALA A 139 -14.11 12.93 20.79
CA ALA A 139 -13.22 13.93 21.42
C ALA A 139 -13.83 15.33 21.38
N TRP A 140 -14.34 15.75 20.21
CA TRP A 140 -15.01 17.03 20.01
C TRP A 140 -16.26 17.18 20.90
N ALA A 141 -17.12 16.16 20.97
CA ALA A 141 -18.31 16.16 21.82
C ALA A 141 -17.96 16.15 23.32
N GLY A 142 -16.89 15.46 23.72
CA GLY A 142 -16.38 15.44 25.09
C GLY A 142 -15.79 16.76 25.57
N ASN A 143 -15.35 17.62 24.63
CA ASN A 143 -14.75 18.93 24.93
C ASN A 143 -15.78 20.09 25.01
N ILE A 144 -17.08 19.81 24.96
CA ILE A 144 -18.12 20.83 25.13
C ILE A 144 -18.16 21.30 26.60
N PRO A 145 -18.03 22.60 26.93
CA PRO A 145 -18.09 23.08 28.31
C PRO A 145 -19.40 22.71 29.03
N LEU A 146 -19.30 22.37 30.32
CA LEU A 146 -20.37 21.92 31.23
C LEU A 146 -21.13 20.63 30.85
N LEU A 147 -21.22 20.27 29.57
CA LEU A 147 -21.95 19.09 29.09
C LEU A 147 -21.04 17.93 28.66
N GLY A 148 -19.82 18.24 28.21
CA GLY A 148 -18.87 17.32 27.60
C GLY A 148 -18.57 16.05 28.41
N PRO A 149 -18.27 16.12 29.73
CA PRO A 149 -18.04 14.92 30.53
C PRO A 149 -19.25 13.98 30.57
N SER A 150 -20.46 14.52 30.79
CA SER A 150 -21.70 13.73 30.78
C SER A 150 -22.05 13.18 29.40
N VAL A 151 -21.79 13.95 28.34
CA VAL A 151 -21.97 13.53 26.95
C VAL A 151 -20.96 12.44 26.57
N LYS A 152 -19.69 12.55 26.97
CA LYS A 152 -18.67 11.52 26.75
C LYS A 152 -19.01 10.23 27.49
N SER A 153 -19.33 10.29 28.78
CA SER A 153 -19.76 9.11 29.55
C SER A 153 -21.04 8.47 28.99
N ALA A 154 -21.99 9.27 28.50
CA ALA A 154 -23.18 8.76 27.82
C ALA A 154 -22.84 8.12 26.47
N LEU A 155 -21.99 8.74 25.64
CA LEU A 155 -21.55 8.20 24.35
C LEU A 155 -20.70 6.93 24.48
N GLN A 156 -19.88 6.81 25.52
CA GLN A 156 -19.13 5.60 25.83
C GLN A 156 -20.06 4.49 26.34
N GLY A 157 -20.83 4.75 27.40
CA GLY A 157 -21.75 3.76 28.00
C GLY A 157 -22.89 3.31 27.07
N MET A 158 -23.36 4.18 26.18
CA MET A 158 -24.38 3.87 25.18
C MET A 158 -23.76 3.37 23.86
N GLY A 159 -22.52 3.75 23.55
CA GLY A 159 -21.82 3.40 22.32
C GLY A 159 -21.61 1.91 22.12
N HIS A 160 -21.16 1.18 23.15
CA HIS A 160 -20.93 -0.27 23.05
C HIS A 160 -22.21 -1.07 22.76
N TRP A 161 -23.37 -0.57 23.18
CA TRP A 161 -24.67 -1.21 22.91
C TRP A 161 -25.29 -0.74 21.58
N VAL A 162 -25.32 0.59 21.34
CA VAL A 162 -25.90 1.17 20.12
C VAL A 162 -25.08 0.83 18.89
N ALA A 163 -23.75 0.88 18.94
CA ALA A 163 -22.93 0.56 17.77
C ALA A 163 -23.05 -0.92 17.37
N ARG A 164 -23.09 -1.83 18.35
CA ARG A 164 -23.36 -3.28 18.15
C ARG A 164 -24.73 -3.56 17.52
N THR A 165 -25.71 -2.65 17.69
CA THR A 165 -27.10 -2.84 17.24
C THR A 165 -27.41 -2.09 15.93
N VAL A 166 -26.91 -0.86 15.77
CA VAL A 166 -27.19 0.02 14.62
C VAL A 166 -26.22 -0.23 13.47
N PHE A 167 -24.93 -0.40 13.75
CA PHE A 167 -23.93 -0.67 12.72
C PHE A 167 -23.68 -2.20 12.61
N ARG A 168 -24.65 -2.89 12.01
CA ARG A 168 -24.48 -4.30 11.58
C ARG A 168 -23.20 -4.48 10.76
N GLY A 169 -22.61 -5.68 10.81
CA GLY A 169 -21.41 -6.05 10.06
C GLY A 169 -20.22 -5.11 10.34
N THR A 170 -20.03 -4.15 9.44
CA THR A 170 -19.00 -3.11 9.45
C THR A 170 -18.76 -2.43 10.80
N GLY A 171 -19.78 -2.16 11.61
CA GLY A 171 -19.58 -1.52 12.93
C GLY A 171 -18.85 -2.38 13.95
N ARG A 172 -18.93 -3.70 13.83
CA ARG A 172 -18.23 -4.63 14.73
C ARG A 172 -16.73 -4.60 14.43
N HIS A 173 -16.38 -4.77 13.15
CA HIS A 173 -15.00 -4.69 12.66
C HIS A 173 -14.34 -3.33 12.88
N PHE A 174 -15.10 -2.22 12.83
CA PHE A 174 -14.55 -0.90 13.17
C PHE A 174 -14.15 -0.83 14.65
N LEU A 175 -15.00 -1.30 15.57
CA LEU A 175 -14.82 -1.13 17.01
C LEU A 175 -14.07 -2.29 17.70
N ALA A 176 -13.51 -3.24 16.95
CA ALA A 176 -12.99 -4.51 17.46
C ALA A 176 -13.99 -5.28 18.36
N LEU A 177 -15.29 -5.24 17.98
CA LEU A 177 -16.41 -5.93 18.66
C LEU A 177 -16.86 -7.20 17.90
N ASP A 178 -15.95 -7.75 17.12
CA ASP A 178 -16.03 -9.00 16.37
C ASP A 178 -15.06 -10.05 16.94
N GLY A 179 -15.24 -11.31 16.53
CA GLY A 179 -14.76 -12.49 17.25
C GLY A 179 -15.78 -13.03 18.26
N GLY A 180 -15.96 -14.35 18.29
CA GLY A 180 -16.55 -15.10 19.38
C GLY A 180 -15.52 -15.49 20.45
N PRO A 181 -15.92 -16.23 21.50
CA PRO A 181 -14.99 -16.74 22.51
C PRO A 181 -13.93 -17.65 21.87
N GLY A 182 -12.67 -17.21 21.89
CA GLY A 182 -11.55 -17.91 21.24
C GLY A 182 -11.26 -17.50 19.79
N GLU A 183 -11.94 -16.49 19.25
CA GLU A 183 -11.63 -15.90 17.93
C GLU A 183 -11.00 -14.52 18.09
N LEU A 184 -10.02 -14.20 17.25
CA LEU A 184 -9.37 -12.88 17.24
C LEU A 184 -10.21 -11.84 16.46
N PRO A 185 -10.30 -10.58 16.94
CA PRO A 185 -10.87 -9.48 16.16
C PRO A 185 -10.17 -9.32 14.81
N LEU A 186 -10.94 -9.05 13.76
CA LEU A 186 -10.47 -8.94 12.38
C LEU A 186 -9.40 -7.86 12.22
N LEU A 187 -9.44 -6.81 13.05
CA LEU A 187 -8.41 -5.78 13.09
C LEU A 187 -7.03 -6.33 13.46
N MET A 188 -6.94 -7.26 14.42
CA MET A 188 -5.70 -7.96 14.77
C MET A 188 -5.27 -8.89 13.63
N LEU A 189 -6.22 -9.67 13.09
CA LEU A 189 -5.95 -10.60 11.97
C LEU A 189 -5.36 -9.84 10.77
N MET A 190 -5.91 -8.67 10.42
CA MET A 190 -5.38 -7.80 9.36
C MET A 190 -4.02 -7.14 9.67
N ALA A 191 -3.42 -7.40 10.84
CA ALA A 191 -2.08 -6.94 11.25
C ALA A 191 -1.08 -8.12 11.45
N MET A 192 -1.50 -9.35 11.15
CA MET A 192 -0.70 -10.57 11.16
C MET A 192 -0.96 -11.42 9.91
N ASP A 193 -0.40 -12.63 9.87
CA ASP A 193 -0.73 -13.66 8.90
C ASP A 193 -1.32 -14.87 9.64
N ALA A 194 -2.23 -15.60 9.02
CA ALA A 194 -2.90 -16.80 9.51
C ALA A 194 -2.79 -17.91 8.43
N PRO A 195 -1.63 -18.59 8.32
CA PRO A 195 -1.38 -19.58 7.27
C PRO A 195 -2.31 -20.80 7.33
N ASP A 196 -2.83 -21.12 8.52
CA ASP A 196 -3.84 -22.15 8.78
C ASP A 196 -5.16 -21.91 8.02
N LYS A 197 -5.41 -20.67 7.61
CA LYS A 197 -6.63 -20.22 6.91
C LYS A 197 -6.37 -19.75 5.48
N ASP A 198 -5.13 -19.87 4.99
CA ASP A 198 -4.65 -19.30 3.72
C ASP A 198 -4.84 -17.77 3.65
N GLN A 199 -4.48 -17.06 4.74
CA GLN A 199 -4.68 -15.61 4.88
C GLN A 199 -3.37 -14.91 5.29
N TYR A 200 -2.90 -13.97 4.49
CA TYR A 200 -1.57 -13.35 4.64
C TYR A 200 -1.65 -11.82 4.64
N PHE A 201 -2.43 -11.23 5.54
CA PHE A 201 -2.71 -9.78 5.53
C PHE A 201 -1.47 -8.91 5.77
N TYR A 202 -0.57 -9.34 6.65
CA TYR A 202 0.67 -8.62 6.96
C TYR A 202 1.69 -8.79 5.82
N SER A 203 1.92 -10.03 5.37
CA SER A 203 2.85 -10.31 4.28
C SER A 203 2.41 -9.69 2.94
N ALA A 204 1.11 -9.69 2.64
CA ALA A 204 0.55 -9.00 1.47
C ALA A 204 0.86 -7.50 1.48
N LEU A 205 0.76 -6.85 2.65
CA LEU A 205 1.04 -5.43 2.82
C LEU A 205 2.55 -5.14 2.84
N ALA A 206 3.36 -6.06 3.36
CA ALA A 206 4.83 -5.98 3.33
C ALA A 206 5.40 -6.09 1.90
N ALA A 207 4.82 -6.96 1.07
CA ALA A 207 5.27 -7.20 -0.30
C ALA A 207 5.17 -5.98 -1.22
N PHE A 208 4.27 -5.01 -0.93
CA PHE A 208 4.20 -3.78 -1.70
C PHE A 208 5.53 -3.05 -1.75
N THR A 209 5.94 -2.70 -2.97
CA THR A 209 7.24 -2.05 -3.21
C THR A 209 7.28 -0.66 -2.54
N SER A 210 6.16 0.06 -2.42
CA SER A 210 5.97 1.16 -1.45
C SER A 210 4.60 1.18 -0.78
N ARG A 211 4.55 1.73 0.44
CA ARG A 211 3.33 2.13 1.15
C ARG A 211 3.31 3.64 1.43
N ALA A 212 2.14 4.25 1.30
CA ALA A 212 1.90 5.64 1.71
C ALA A 212 0.53 5.80 2.39
N CYS A 213 0.48 6.60 3.44
CA CYS A 213 -0.72 6.87 4.22
C CYS A 213 -0.88 8.38 4.45
N TYR A 214 -2.05 8.91 4.07
CA TYR A 214 -2.35 10.33 4.09
C TYR A 214 -3.39 10.62 5.18
N GLY A 215 -3.07 11.51 6.13
CA GLY A 215 -3.94 11.86 7.24
C GLY A 215 -4.19 13.35 7.37
N ASN A 216 -5.44 13.68 7.72
CA ASN A 216 -5.87 15.04 7.99
C ASN A 216 -5.30 15.50 9.35
N VAL A 217 -4.49 16.56 9.35
CA VAL A 217 -3.91 17.16 10.58
C VAL A 217 -4.96 17.88 11.46
N GLY A 218 -6.18 18.02 10.95
CA GLY A 218 -7.31 18.61 11.65
C GLY A 218 -8.57 18.61 10.79
N ARG A 219 -9.71 18.94 11.40
CA ARG A 219 -11.04 19.06 10.79
C ARG A 219 -11.65 17.77 10.21
N ASP A 220 -10.92 16.66 10.19
CA ASP A 220 -11.53 15.32 10.12
C ASP A 220 -12.18 15.00 11.47
N HIS A 221 -13.34 14.34 11.43
CA HIS A 221 -14.14 13.99 12.60
C HIS A 221 -14.46 12.49 12.65
N TRP A 222 -14.03 11.74 11.65
CA TRP A 222 -14.26 10.29 11.52
C TRP A 222 -13.00 9.49 11.83
N VAL A 223 -11.84 9.98 11.41
CA VAL A 223 -10.55 9.31 11.58
C VAL A 223 -9.54 10.29 12.14
N SER A 224 -8.88 9.91 13.23
CA SER A 224 -7.79 10.66 13.87
C SER A 224 -6.54 10.71 12.99
N TRP A 225 -5.69 11.69 13.26
CA TRP A 225 -4.47 11.90 12.48
C TRP A 225 -3.47 10.77 12.70
N GLU A 226 -3.32 10.32 13.94
CA GLU A 226 -2.58 9.14 14.40
C GLU A 226 -2.93 7.89 13.58
N ASN A 227 -4.23 7.58 13.50
CA ASN A 227 -4.78 6.38 12.87
C ASN A 227 -4.62 6.42 11.34
N ALA A 228 -4.89 7.57 10.72
CA ALA A 228 -4.70 7.77 9.29
C ALA A 228 -3.22 7.73 8.86
N THR A 229 -2.26 7.88 9.79
CA THR A 229 -0.82 7.93 9.50
C THR A 229 0.01 6.85 10.20
N ILE A 230 -0.61 5.96 10.97
CA ILE A 230 0.04 4.84 11.68
C ILE A 230 1.19 5.36 12.56
N ARG A 231 0.82 6.18 13.54
CA ARG A 231 1.66 6.82 14.58
C ARG A 231 0.94 6.76 15.93
N SER A 232 1.69 6.83 17.04
CA SER A 232 1.10 7.24 18.32
C SER A 232 0.93 8.77 18.34
N THR A 233 0.20 9.30 19.33
CA THR A 233 0.11 10.75 19.55
C THR A 233 1.48 11.38 19.86
N GLU A 234 2.42 10.64 20.45
CA GLU A 234 3.79 11.13 20.75
C GLU A 234 4.69 11.21 19.51
N ASP A 235 4.41 10.42 18.47
CA ASP A 235 5.15 10.45 17.19
C ASP A 235 4.63 11.52 16.22
N LEU A 236 3.58 12.26 16.57
CA LEU A 236 3.03 13.29 15.71
C LEU A 236 4.00 14.49 15.58
N PRO A 237 4.27 14.97 14.35
CA PRO A 237 5.12 16.14 14.16
C PRO A 237 4.42 17.39 14.68
N ASN A 238 5.17 18.30 15.30
CA ASN A 238 4.63 19.60 15.68
C ASN A 238 4.37 20.47 14.43
N ILE A 239 3.10 20.54 13.99
CA ILE A 239 2.67 21.38 12.87
C ILE A 239 2.05 22.68 13.43
N PRO A 240 2.51 23.87 13.01
CA PRO A 240 2.01 25.14 13.52
C PRO A 240 0.48 25.31 13.38
N PRO A 241 -0.24 25.89 14.35
CA PRO A 241 -1.70 26.02 14.30
C PRO A 241 -2.24 26.79 13.08
N ASP A 242 -1.49 27.78 12.60
CA ASP A 242 -1.75 28.48 11.34
C ASP A 242 -1.70 27.54 10.13
N VAL A 243 -0.69 26.68 10.01
CA VAL A 243 -0.61 25.64 8.97
C VAL A 243 -1.76 24.61 9.10
N VAL A 244 -2.15 24.25 10.33
CA VAL A 244 -3.32 23.40 10.62
C VAL A 244 -4.64 24.10 10.22
N HIS A 245 -4.71 25.42 10.18
CA HIS A 245 -5.94 26.17 9.87
C HIS A 245 -6.02 26.72 8.44
N GLU A 246 -4.89 27.01 7.79
CA GLU A 246 -4.78 27.70 6.51
C GLU A 246 -4.13 26.86 5.39
N GLY A 247 -3.59 25.68 5.69
CA GLY A 247 -3.03 24.75 4.70
C GLY A 247 -4.03 24.25 3.65
N ARG A 248 -3.54 23.91 2.45
CA ARG A 248 -4.37 23.64 1.25
C ARG A 248 -3.88 22.40 0.48
N GLY A 249 -4.06 21.23 1.10
CA GLY A 249 -3.53 19.96 0.65
C GLY A 249 -2.39 19.49 1.54
N VAL A 250 -1.31 18.96 0.96
CA VAL A 250 -0.12 18.51 1.69
C VAL A 250 0.53 19.68 2.42
N VAL A 251 0.68 19.57 3.74
CA VAL A 251 1.39 20.52 4.60
C VAL A 251 2.73 19.97 5.11
N ARG A 252 2.87 18.64 5.16
CA ARG A 252 4.13 17.93 5.40
C ARG A 252 4.07 16.56 4.72
N ALA A 253 5.20 16.06 4.26
CA ALA A 253 5.35 14.65 3.86
C ALA A 253 6.65 14.09 4.42
N ASP A 254 6.66 12.80 4.74
CA ASP A 254 7.90 12.05 4.91
C ASP A 254 8.67 12.00 3.56
N PRO A 255 10.01 11.84 3.58
CA PRO A 255 10.83 11.70 2.38
C PRO A 255 10.31 10.67 1.36
N PRO A 256 10.58 10.83 0.05
CA PRO A 256 10.10 9.92 -1.00
C PRO A 256 10.46 8.45 -0.75
N ASP A 257 11.60 8.19 -0.11
CA ASP A 257 12.19 6.90 0.18
C ASP A 257 11.65 6.23 1.47
N ALA A 258 11.05 7.00 2.39
CA ALA A 258 10.58 6.50 3.69
C ALA A 258 9.49 5.41 3.62
N GLY A 259 8.79 5.29 2.48
CA GLY A 259 7.75 4.28 2.26
C GLY A 259 8.19 3.04 1.47
N LEU A 260 9.44 2.98 1.01
CA LEU A 260 9.91 1.94 0.09
C LEU A 260 10.26 0.64 0.84
N SER A 261 10.13 -0.51 0.19
CA SER A 261 10.59 -1.78 0.77
C SER A 261 12.12 -1.82 0.91
N PRO A 262 12.68 -2.44 1.97
CA PRO A 262 14.14 -2.48 2.20
C PRO A 262 14.91 -3.09 1.02
N ALA A 263 14.31 -4.08 0.34
CA ALA A 263 14.89 -4.70 -0.86
C ALA A 263 15.14 -3.70 -2.00
N LEU A 264 14.29 -2.66 -2.16
CA LEU A 264 14.53 -1.65 -3.19
C LEU A 264 15.40 -0.49 -2.71
N LEU A 265 15.41 -0.17 -1.41
CA LEU A 265 16.42 0.74 -0.85
C LEU A 265 17.84 0.17 -1.07
N LEU A 266 18.00 -1.15 -0.88
CA LEU A 266 19.23 -1.86 -1.20
C LEU A 266 19.55 -1.87 -2.71
N ALA A 267 18.54 -2.09 -3.56
CA ALA A 267 18.71 -2.03 -5.02
C ALA A 267 19.17 -0.64 -5.49
N TYR A 268 18.50 0.44 -5.09
CA TYR A 268 18.90 1.81 -5.41
C TYR A 268 20.29 2.16 -4.85
N SER A 269 20.65 1.65 -3.66
CA SER A 269 21.99 1.84 -3.10
C SER A 269 23.07 1.14 -3.94
N ALA A 270 22.76 -0.04 -4.50
CA ALA A 270 23.65 -0.76 -5.40
C ALA A 270 23.72 -0.10 -6.79
N GLU A 271 22.60 0.35 -7.35
CA GLU A 271 22.55 1.10 -8.62
C GLU A 271 23.34 2.40 -8.54
N ALA A 272 23.15 3.22 -7.49
CA ALA A 272 23.92 4.44 -7.27
C ALA A 272 25.43 4.17 -7.06
N ALA A 273 25.79 3.05 -6.43
CA ALA A 273 27.19 2.62 -6.32
C ALA A 273 27.78 2.18 -7.67
N VAL A 274 26.99 1.54 -8.54
CA VAL A 274 27.38 1.16 -9.90
C VAL A 274 27.54 2.40 -10.78
N ASP A 275 26.60 3.35 -10.75
CA ASP A 275 26.71 4.61 -11.50
C ASP A 275 27.91 5.45 -11.05
N SER A 276 28.17 5.50 -9.74
CA SER A 276 29.38 6.12 -9.18
C SER A 276 30.66 5.43 -9.66
N ALA A 277 30.68 4.10 -9.73
CA ALA A 277 31.81 3.33 -10.25
C ALA A 277 32.00 3.48 -11.78
N ILE A 278 30.92 3.63 -12.55
CA ILE A 278 30.95 3.91 -13.99
C ILE A 278 31.45 5.34 -14.24
N GLY A 279 30.97 6.33 -13.47
CA GLY A 279 31.46 7.71 -13.50
C GLY A 279 32.94 7.83 -13.12
N ALA A 280 33.41 6.98 -12.20
CA ALA A 280 34.83 6.87 -11.82
C ALA A 280 35.68 6.04 -12.80
N HIS A 281 35.09 5.42 -13.83
CA HIS A 281 35.85 4.55 -14.74
C HIS A 281 36.80 5.39 -15.63
N PRO A 282 38.09 5.01 -15.80
CA PRO A 282 39.12 5.86 -16.45
C PRO A 282 38.86 6.30 -17.90
N LEU A 283 37.79 5.83 -18.54
CA LEU A 283 37.39 6.24 -19.89
C LEU A 283 36.59 7.54 -19.93
N MET A 284 35.88 7.91 -18.86
CA MET A 284 35.13 9.19 -18.80
C MET A 284 35.97 10.36 -18.30
N ALA A 285 36.99 10.09 -17.46
CA ALA A 285 37.97 11.10 -17.04
C ALA A 285 38.79 11.71 -18.21
N ALA A 286 38.80 11.05 -19.38
CA ALA A 286 39.43 11.57 -20.60
C ALA A 286 38.62 12.69 -21.28
N ALA A 287 37.31 12.80 -21.03
CA ALA A 287 36.43 13.77 -21.71
C ALA A 287 36.57 15.21 -21.18
N THR A 288 36.98 15.38 -19.92
CA THR A 288 37.18 16.70 -19.28
C THR A 288 38.60 17.26 -19.45
N ALA A 289 39.50 16.52 -20.11
CA ALA A 289 40.91 16.88 -20.26
C ALA A 289 41.30 17.48 -21.64
N SER A 290 40.32 17.91 -22.45
CA SER A 290 40.58 18.59 -23.73
C SER A 290 40.63 20.11 -23.55
N GLY A 291 41.70 20.61 -22.92
CA GLY A 291 41.79 22.01 -22.49
C GLY A 291 43.20 22.52 -22.15
N ALA A 292 44.26 21.92 -22.70
CA ALA A 292 45.65 22.35 -22.50
C ALA A 292 46.45 22.28 -23.82
N ILE A 293 47.42 23.18 -23.98
CA ILE A 293 48.12 23.44 -25.26
C ILE A 293 49.64 23.28 -25.08
N SER A 294 50.32 22.70 -26.09
CA SER A 294 51.79 22.53 -26.20
C SER A 294 52.38 21.39 -25.33
N ARG A 295 53.39 20.61 -25.75
CA ARG A 295 54.44 20.81 -26.78
C ARG A 295 54.82 19.51 -27.53
N GLU A 296 55.50 19.71 -28.66
CA GLU A 296 56.66 18.95 -29.22
C GLU A 296 56.94 17.51 -28.76
N GLY A 297 57.05 16.57 -29.72
CA GLY A 297 57.61 15.23 -29.51
C GLY A 297 57.50 14.35 -30.77
N GLU A 298 58.60 13.74 -31.23
CA GLU A 298 58.67 12.95 -32.47
C GLU A 298 58.34 11.45 -32.31
N CYS A 299 58.35 10.75 -33.46
CA CYS A 299 58.63 9.31 -33.67
C CYS A 299 57.41 8.36 -33.62
N SER A 300 56.71 8.13 -34.74
CA SER A 300 57.07 7.29 -35.92
C SER A 300 56.98 5.76 -35.73
N LYS A 301 56.09 5.14 -36.53
CA LYS A 301 56.00 3.68 -36.84
C LYS A 301 55.41 2.84 -35.68
N ILE A 302 54.86 1.62 -35.87
CA ILE A 302 55.06 0.62 -36.95
C ILE A 302 53.83 -0.34 -37.07
N LEU A 303 53.63 -0.99 -38.24
CA LEU A 303 52.75 -2.17 -38.55
C LEU A 303 51.22 -2.05 -38.30
N GLN A 304 50.35 -2.14 -39.32
CA GLN A 304 49.79 -3.36 -39.97
C GLN A 304 48.99 -4.31 -39.04
N ARG A 305 47.87 -4.95 -39.39
CA ARG A 305 46.74 -4.89 -40.36
C ARG A 305 45.84 -6.14 -39.99
N PRO A 306 44.63 -6.36 -40.56
CA PRO A 306 43.58 -7.18 -39.92
C PRO A 306 43.19 -8.47 -40.69
N VAL A 307 42.20 -9.23 -40.16
CA VAL A 307 41.20 -10.14 -40.80
C VAL A 307 40.39 -10.78 -39.63
N ALA A 308 39.04 -10.82 -39.50
CA ALA A 308 37.89 -11.20 -40.37
C ALA A 308 37.69 -12.74 -40.51
N ALA A 309 36.49 -13.35 -40.70
CA ALA A 309 35.09 -13.03 -40.37
C ALA A 309 34.15 -14.23 -40.74
N SER A 310 32.95 -14.37 -40.13
CA SER A 310 31.86 -15.35 -40.47
C SER A 310 32.21 -16.84 -40.16
N ILE A 311 31.34 -17.86 -40.01
CA ILE A 311 30.04 -18.33 -40.57
C ILE A 311 29.26 -19.08 -39.44
N ALA A 312 27.92 -19.22 -39.28
CA ALA A 312 26.66 -19.05 -40.06
C ALA A 312 25.95 -20.36 -40.54
N ALA A 313 24.60 -20.32 -40.69
CA ALA A 313 23.62 -21.43 -40.93
C ALA A 313 23.39 -22.40 -39.73
N SER A 314 22.20 -22.83 -39.26
CA SER A 314 20.84 -23.16 -39.80
C SER A 314 20.70 -24.60 -40.38
N SER A 315 19.61 -25.37 -40.24
CA SER A 315 18.17 -25.02 -40.10
C SER A 315 17.22 -26.22 -39.78
N THR A 316 16.06 -25.98 -39.11
CA THR A 316 14.69 -26.63 -39.30
C THR A 316 14.51 -28.17 -39.25
N ARG A 317 13.33 -28.81 -39.13
CA ARG A 317 11.86 -28.50 -39.22
C ARG A 317 11.07 -29.59 -38.41
N ALA A 318 10.09 -29.28 -37.55
CA ALA A 318 8.62 -29.31 -37.73
C ALA A 318 7.90 -30.69 -37.89
N GLY A 319 6.68 -30.81 -37.32
CA GLY A 319 5.71 -31.91 -37.49
C GLY A 319 4.48 -31.77 -36.56
N ASP A 320 3.26 -31.98 -37.08
CA ASP A 320 1.98 -31.65 -36.44
C ASP A 320 1.22 -32.86 -35.83
N GLY A 321 0.21 -32.58 -34.97
CA GLY A 321 -0.75 -33.57 -34.46
C GLY A 321 -1.83 -32.91 -33.57
N ALA A 322 -3.09 -33.38 -33.60
CA ALA A 322 -4.23 -32.60 -33.09
C ALA A 322 -5.26 -33.37 -32.22
N ALA A 323 -5.85 -32.61 -31.28
CA ALA A 323 -7.22 -32.69 -30.74
C ALA A 323 -7.82 -34.02 -30.24
N ALA A 324 -7.90 -34.15 -28.91
CA ALA A 324 -9.07 -34.65 -28.18
C ALA A 324 -9.08 -34.05 -26.76
N GLY A 325 -10.24 -33.91 -26.13
CA GLY A 325 -10.37 -33.32 -24.78
C GLY A 325 -11.08 -34.26 -23.81
N THR A 326 -10.80 -34.12 -22.51
CA THR A 326 -11.60 -34.73 -21.43
C THR A 326 -11.47 -33.97 -20.12
N THR A 327 -12.43 -34.16 -19.23
CA THR A 327 -12.57 -33.43 -17.95
C THR A 327 -11.85 -34.11 -16.79
N GLY A 328 -11.10 -33.31 -16.01
CA GLY A 328 -10.98 -33.46 -14.56
C GLY A 328 -9.91 -34.42 -14.01
N ALA A 329 -9.02 -33.87 -13.17
CA ALA A 329 -8.49 -34.54 -11.97
C ALA A 329 -7.82 -33.50 -11.05
N TYR A 330 -8.38 -33.25 -9.86
CA TYR A 330 -7.61 -32.73 -8.73
C TYR A 330 -6.98 -33.94 -8.03
N ALA A 331 -5.69 -34.20 -8.26
CA ALA A 331 -4.92 -35.21 -7.51
C ALA A 331 -3.41 -34.95 -7.57
N ASN A 332 -2.77 -35.03 -6.40
CA ASN A 332 -1.32 -35.12 -6.10
C ASN A 332 -0.77 -34.02 -5.18
N ILE A 333 -1.41 -33.79 -4.03
CA ILE A 333 -0.84 -33.04 -2.89
C ILE A 333 -0.17 -34.04 -1.92
N GLU A 334 0.90 -34.68 -2.37
CA GLU A 334 1.80 -35.48 -1.51
C GLU A 334 3.29 -35.13 -1.74
N GLY A 335 3.60 -34.31 -2.76
CA GLY A 335 4.96 -33.83 -3.05
C GLY A 335 5.28 -32.43 -2.49
N ALA A 336 4.32 -31.75 -1.86
CA ALA A 336 4.49 -30.36 -1.39
C ALA A 336 5.11 -30.29 0.02
N GLU A 337 4.69 -31.15 0.94
CA GLU A 337 5.13 -31.14 2.35
C GLU A 337 6.64 -31.43 2.49
N SER A 338 7.16 -32.36 1.68
CA SER A 338 8.59 -32.69 1.63
C SER A 338 9.46 -31.53 1.11
N GLY A 339 8.93 -30.70 0.22
CA GLY A 339 9.60 -29.48 -0.25
C GLY A 339 9.71 -28.41 0.83
N PHE A 340 8.66 -28.22 1.63
CA PHE A 340 8.66 -27.25 2.73
C PHE A 340 9.60 -27.67 3.87
N ALA A 341 9.60 -28.96 4.24
CA ALA A 341 10.53 -29.51 5.23
C ALA A 341 12.00 -29.41 4.78
N ALA A 342 12.29 -29.58 3.49
CA ALA A 342 13.63 -29.40 2.91
C ALA A 342 14.10 -27.93 2.96
N LEU A 343 13.19 -26.97 2.74
CA LEU A 343 13.49 -25.54 2.89
C LEU A 343 13.75 -25.16 4.36
N GLN A 344 12.93 -25.66 5.28
CA GLN A 344 13.03 -25.32 6.71
C GLN A 344 14.29 -25.92 7.36
N SER A 345 14.78 -27.06 6.88
CA SER A 345 16.03 -27.69 7.33
C SER A 345 17.30 -27.11 6.69
N ALA A 346 17.17 -26.22 5.69
CA ALA A 346 18.29 -25.51 5.05
C ALA A 346 18.62 -24.15 5.70
N LEU A 347 17.81 -23.68 6.66
CA LEU A 347 18.01 -22.40 7.33
C LEU A 347 19.13 -22.47 8.39
N PRO A 348 20.03 -21.47 8.46
CA PRO A 348 20.95 -21.32 9.58
C PRO A 348 20.20 -21.32 10.92
N SER A 349 20.69 -22.08 11.90
CA SER A 349 19.97 -22.33 13.17
C SER A 349 19.64 -21.06 13.96
N GLY A 350 20.43 -19.99 13.83
CA GLY A 350 20.13 -18.68 14.42
C GLY A 350 18.91 -17.98 13.80
N ILE A 351 18.62 -18.19 12.51
CA ILE A 351 17.42 -17.64 11.85
C ILE A 351 16.18 -18.41 12.29
N ALA A 352 16.23 -19.74 12.32
CA ALA A 352 15.14 -20.56 12.82
C ALA A 352 14.81 -20.27 14.30
N ALA A 353 15.83 -20.07 15.14
CA ALA A 353 15.64 -19.64 16.54
C ALA A 353 15.03 -18.24 16.65
N GLY A 354 15.45 -17.29 15.80
CA GLY A 354 14.85 -15.95 15.74
C GLY A 354 13.38 -15.96 15.32
N GLN A 355 13.02 -16.78 14.32
CA GLN A 355 11.63 -16.95 13.87
C GLN A 355 10.75 -17.60 14.94
N ALA A 356 11.27 -18.62 15.65
CA ALA A 356 10.55 -19.24 16.77
C ALA A 356 10.32 -18.23 17.92
N ALA A 357 11.33 -17.42 18.26
CA ALA A 357 11.20 -16.39 19.28
C ALA A 357 10.25 -15.25 18.87
N GLU A 358 10.20 -14.85 17.59
CA GLU A 358 9.19 -13.90 17.10
C GLU A 358 7.78 -14.49 17.09
N ALA A 359 7.63 -15.78 16.77
CA ALA A 359 6.33 -16.46 16.83
C ALA A 359 5.79 -16.55 18.28
N GLU A 360 6.62 -16.98 19.24
CA GLU A 360 6.24 -17.04 20.66
C GLU A 360 5.97 -15.64 21.24
N ALA A 361 6.72 -14.61 20.80
CA ALA A 361 6.46 -13.23 21.18
C ALA A 361 5.16 -12.68 20.55
N LEU A 362 4.83 -13.09 19.32
CA LEU A 362 3.57 -12.76 18.67
C LEU A 362 2.39 -13.43 19.37
N GLU A 363 2.50 -14.71 19.73
CA GLU A 363 1.47 -15.48 20.46
C GLU A 363 1.16 -14.81 21.81
N ARG A 364 2.17 -14.53 22.63
CA ARG A 364 2.00 -13.81 23.92
C ARG A 364 1.45 -12.39 23.75
N ALA A 365 1.81 -11.67 22.67
CA ALA A 365 1.25 -10.36 22.37
C ALA A 365 -0.21 -10.43 21.89
N VAL A 366 -0.59 -11.52 21.22
CA VAL A 366 -1.96 -11.79 20.78
C VAL A 366 -2.85 -12.14 21.97
N GLU A 367 -2.41 -12.99 22.90
CA GLU A 367 -3.15 -13.32 24.13
C GLU A 367 -3.49 -12.04 24.93
N GLY A 368 -2.47 -11.22 25.23
CA GLY A 368 -2.67 -9.97 25.97
C GLY A 368 -3.47 -8.90 25.22
N ALA A 369 -3.55 -8.97 23.89
CA ALA A 369 -4.33 -8.03 23.09
C ALA A 369 -5.84 -8.34 23.08
N MET A 370 -6.27 -9.54 23.48
CA MET A 370 -7.69 -9.90 23.54
C MET A 370 -8.46 -9.27 24.73
N GLU A 371 -7.77 -8.64 25.68
CA GLU A 371 -8.39 -8.14 26.91
C GLU A 371 -9.19 -6.83 26.74
N SER A 372 -8.84 -5.96 25.79
CA SER A 372 -9.60 -4.73 25.52
C SER A 372 -9.40 -4.15 24.10
N PRO A 373 -10.35 -3.35 23.58
CA PRO A 373 -10.20 -2.65 22.30
C PRO A 373 -8.97 -1.74 22.22
N ALA A 374 -8.52 -1.18 23.35
CA ALA A 374 -7.30 -0.36 23.39
C ALA A 374 -6.04 -1.22 23.15
N GLN A 375 -5.94 -2.40 23.76
CA GLN A 375 -4.83 -3.32 23.50
C GLN A 375 -4.85 -3.86 22.06
N VAL A 376 -6.03 -4.04 21.46
CA VAL A 376 -6.17 -4.34 20.02
C VAL A 376 -5.65 -3.20 19.12
N VAL A 377 -5.96 -1.94 19.46
CA VAL A 377 -5.46 -0.75 18.74
C VAL A 377 -3.94 -0.66 18.79
N GLU A 378 -3.35 -0.82 19.98
CA GLU A 378 -1.89 -0.76 20.15
C GLU A 378 -1.18 -1.94 19.49
N PHE A 379 -1.70 -3.17 19.59
CA PHE A 379 -1.18 -4.32 18.85
C PHE A 379 -1.16 -4.05 17.33
N ALA A 380 -2.26 -3.52 16.77
CA ALA A 380 -2.32 -3.17 15.36
C ALA A 380 -1.32 -2.05 15.00
N LEU A 381 -1.11 -1.07 15.89
CA LEU A 381 -0.16 0.01 15.71
C LEU A 381 1.30 -0.51 15.72
N GLU A 382 1.69 -1.27 16.74
CA GLU A 382 3.03 -1.88 16.84
C GLU A 382 3.35 -2.75 15.62
N ARG A 383 2.43 -3.63 15.21
CA ARG A 383 2.60 -4.49 14.03
C ARG A 383 2.78 -3.67 12.76
N LEU A 384 1.85 -2.74 12.46
CA LEU A 384 1.86 -1.98 11.22
C LEU A 384 3.04 -1.00 11.10
N ARG A 385 3.56 -0.49 12.23
CA ARG A 385 4.76 0.37 12.29
C ARG A 385 6.06 -0.33 11.90
N ARG A 386 6.13 -1.67 11.95
CA ARG A 386 7.30 -2.44 11.50
C ARG A 386 7.52 -2.37 9.98
N LEU A 387 6.50 -1.99 9.21
CA LEU A 387 6.63 -1.74 7.77
C LEU A 387 7.04 -0.28 7.50
N PRO A 388 7.87 -0.01 6.47
CA PRO A 388 8.18 1.35 6.07
C PRO A 388 6.97 2.02 5.38
N TRP A 389 6.61 3.21 5.84
CA TRP A 389 5.48 4.03 5.37
C TRP A 389 5.94 5.45 5.09
N ARG A 390 5.60 5.99 3.91
CA ARG A 390 5.68 7.43 3.65
C ARG A 390 4.40 8.08 4.16
N ARG A 391 4.47 8.74 5.32
CA ARG A 391 3.31 9.45 5.91
C ARG A 391 3.17 10.81 5.25
N VAL A 392 1.93 11.20 4.97
CA VAL A 392 1.63 12.50 4.35
C VAL A 392 0.56 13.20 5.18
N ASP A 393 0.87 14.41 5.59
CA ASP A 393 0.09 15.22 6.50
C ASP A 393 -0.62 16.31 5.68
N VAL A 394 -1.95 16.32 5.69
CA VAL A 394 -2.77 17.22 4.86
C VAL A 394 -3.69 18.11 5.69
N SER A 395 -3.92 19.34 5.23
CA SER A 395 -4.87 20.30 5.82
C SER A 395 -5.74 20.95 4.76
N PHE A 396 -6.93 21.42 5.17
CA PHE A 396 -7.91 22.06 4.29
C PHE A 396 -8.50 23.33 4.92
N ALA A 397 -7.95 24.48 4.52
CA ALA A 397 -8.42 25.81 4.88
C ALA A 397 -9.93 25.97 4.62
N GLY A 398 -10.64 26.49 5.62
CA GLY A 398 -12.09 26.69 5.53
C GLY A 398 -12.95 25.43 5.55
N ALA A 399 -12.37 24.22 5.71
CA ALA A 399 -13.17 23.00 5.81
C ALA A 399 -14.14 23.06 7.02
N HIS A 400 -15.40 22.73 6.75
CA HIS A 400 -16.46 22.58 7.75
C HIS A 400 -16.39 21.21 8.44
N LEU A 401 -17.18 21.03 9.51
CA LEU A 401 -17.21 19.82 10.35
C LEU A 401 -17.24 18.53 9.51
N GLY A 402 -16.20 17.71 9.62
CA GLY A 402 -16.05 16.43 8.91
C GLY A 402 -15.75 16.50 7.41
N SER A 403 -15.81 17.68 6.76
CA SER A 403 -15.62 17.77 5.30
C SER A 403 -14.19 17.46 4.82
N ALA A 404 -13.18 17.65 5.70
CA ALA A 404 -11.79 17.25 5.43
C ALA A 404 -11.66 15.76 5.04
N HIS A 405 -12.50 14.89 5.62
CA HIS A 405 -12.51 13.45 5.37
C HIS A 405 -12.77 13.10 3.89
N ASN A 406 -13.53 13.93 3.17
CA ASN A 406 -13.85 13.74 1.75
C ASN A 406 -13.06 14.70 0.86
N ASN A 407 -12.60 15.84 1.39
CA ASN A 407 -11.67 16.73 0.68
C ASN A 407 -10.35 16.03 0.35
N ILE A 408 -9.84 15.13 1.20
CA ILE A 408 -8.60 14.37 0.95
C ILE A 408 -8.62 13.52 -0.34
N GLN A 409 -9.81 13.11 -0.79
CA GLN A 409 -10.03 12.35 -2.03
C GLN A 409 -10.43 13.26 -3.21
N ALA A 410 -10.73 14.54 -2.94
CA ALA A 410 -11.48 15.43 -3.84
C ALA A 410 -12.80 14.80 -4.33
N THR A 411 -13.57 14.19 -3.42
CA THR A 411 -14.78 13.38 -3.71
C THR A 411 -15.78 14.13 -4.60
N ARG A 412 -16.09 13.56 -5.79
CA ARG A 412 -16.97 14.08 -6.87
C ARG A 412 -16.45 15.32 -7.62
N TRP A 413 -16.79 15.41 -8.91
CA TRP A 413 -16.31 16.41 -9.89
C TRP A 413 -16.36 17.89 -9.49
N THR A 414 -17.19 18.28 -8.52
CA THR A 414 -17.27 19.67 -8.03
C THR A 414 -16.27 19.99 -6.92
N ASN A 415 -15.76 19.00 -6.17
CA ASN A 415 -14.85 19.23 -5.06
C ASN A 415 -13.41 19.43 -5.57
N ARG A 416 -12.92 20.67 -5.59
CA ARG A 416 -11.55 21.00 -5.99
C ARG A 416 -10.56 21.11 -4.83
N VAL A 417 -11.01 20.96 -3.58
CA VAL A 417 -10.22 21.26 -2.37
C VAL A 417 -9.05 20.28 -2.19
N GLY A 418 -9.19 19.03 -2.67
CA GLY A 418 -8.17 17.99 -2.59
C GLY A 418 -7.22 17.86 -3.77
N PHE A 419 -7.26 18.73 -4.79
CA PHE A 419 -6.50 18.51 -6.02
C PHE A 419 -4.99 18.43 -5.80
N SER A 420 -4.41 19.23 -4.90
CA SER A 420 -2.99 19.15 -4.52
C SER A 420 -2.62 17.83 -3.82
N VAL A 421 -3.59 17.13 -3.20
CA VAL A 421 -3.37 15.78 -2.67
C VAL A 421 -3.38 14.74 -3.79
N LEU A 422 -4.29 14.88 -4.77
CA LEU A 422 -4.31 14.02 -5.96
C LEU A 422 -3.06 14.19 -6.82
N GLU A 423 -2.54 15.41 -6.96
CA GLU A 423 -1.27 15.70 -7.64
C GLU A 423 -0.07 15.04 -6.92
N HIS A 424 -0.04 15.06 -5.59
CA HIS A 424 0.99 14.35 -4.81
C HIS A 424 0.85 12.82 -4.89
N VAL A 425 -0.39 12.29 -4.94
CA VAL A 425 -0.65 10.85 -5.21
C VAL A 425 -0.19 10.46 -6.61
N ARG A 426 -0.44 11.29 -7.62
CA ARG A 426 0.04 11.11 -9.00
C ARG A 426 1.57 11.04 -9.03
N GLY A 427 2.25 11.96 -8.35
CA GLY A 427 3.71 11.93 -8.19
C GLY A 427 4.24 10.67 -7.49
N HIS A 428 3.55 10.16 -6.47
CA HIS A 428 3.96 8.91 -5.80
C HIS A 428 3.89 7.68 -6.74
N LEU A 429 2.97 7.67 -7.72
CA LEU A 429 2.80 6.58 -8.68
C LEU A 429 3.82 6.62 -9.82
N THR A 430 4.37 7.80 -10.16
CA THR A 430 5.39 7.93 -11.23
C THR A 430 6.81 7.57 -10.78
N VAL A 431 7.10 7.58 -9.47
CA VAL A 431 8.43 7.34 -8.85
C VAL A 431 9.07 5.97 -9.19
N ARG A 432 8.39 5.07 -9.92
CA ARG A 432 8.92 3.75 -10.34
C ARG A 432 8.61 3.32 -11.78
N ALA A 433 8.54 4.27 -12.71
CA ALA A 433 8.65 3.93 -14.15
C ALA A 433 10.10 3.66 -14.56
N GLY A 434 11.03 4.44 -14.01
CA GLY A 434 12.45 4.50 -14.36
C GLY A 434 12.95 5.93 -14.11
N GLU A 435 14.27 6.14 -14.22
CA GLU A 435 14.97 7.40 -13.95
C GLU A 435 14.93 7.86 -12.47
N GLY A 436 15.97 8.59 -12.07
CA GLY A 436 16.30 8.81 -10.67
C GLY A 436 15.62 10.01 -10.01
N LEU A 437 15.68 10.04 -8.67
CA LEU A 437 15.46 11.24 -7.87
C LEU A 437 16.57 12.27 -8.14
N GLN A 438 16.46 13.01 -9.25
CA GLN A 438 17.07 14.35 -9.29
C GLN A 438 16.36 15.20 -8.22
N ALA A 439 17.15 15.85 -7.37
CA ALA A 439 16.61 16.60 -6.24
C ALA A 439 15.76 17.78 -6.72
N GLU A 440 14.61 17.99 -6.08
CA GLU A 440 13.91 19.28 -6.13
C GLU A 440 14.82 20.35 -5.50
N GLY A 441 14.99 21.49 -6.18
CA GLY A 441 15.88 22.59 -5.78
C GLY A 441 15.38 23.94 -6.25
#